data_AF-A0A849HPG8-F1
#
_entry.id   AF-A0A849HPG8-F1
#
_cell.length_a   1.000
_cell.length_b   1.000
_cell.length_c   1.000
_cell.angle_alpha   90.00
_cell.angle_beta   90.00
_cell.angle_gamma   90.00
#
_symmetry.space_group_name_H-M   'P 1'
#
loop_
_entity.id
_entity.type
_entity.pdbx_description
1 polymer ?
#
loop_
_entity_poly.entity_id
_entity_poly.type
_entity_poly.pdbx_seq_one_letter_code
_entity_poly.pdbx_strand_id
1 'polypeptide(L)'
;MPDHDQKAKASSKRLIQAPGDAELPDDEGDGGTGDWQGTVDQAMAGAYQDIFQRPLSSEEFYYLLSLYPYITIADHANAFIGQEEMPKRMKTKNGWNMFVYESAICIGTNYFESQRFQQENNLKGLGTLSKQGLDAIIEMIDYVRAEKNWETIEIIFGNYTLQRLVWIMCTLTDTPVVGFDPRIEDEVVRRWLEKIRKRLLYPPEFPIGI
;
A
#
# COMPACT_ATOMS: atom_id res chain seq x y z
N MET A 1 -20.32 -9.20 -46.09
CA MET A 1 -18.94 -8.75 -46.36
C MET A 1 -18.99 -7.32 -46.85
N PRO A 2 -18.55 -6.38 -45.99
CA PRO A 2 -17.63 -5.36 -46.46
C PRO A 2 -16.40 -5.23 -45.55
N ASP A 3 -15.33 -4.76 -46.17
CA ASP A 3 -13.97 -4.62 -45.68
C ASP A 3 -13.85 -3.81 -44.38
N HIS A 4 -13.25 -4.45 -43.37
CA HIS A 4 -12.63 -3.77 -42.24
C HIS A 4 -11.13 -3.77 -42.46
N ASP A 5 -10.65 -2.80 -43.23
CA ASP A 5 -9.23 -2.48 -43.24
C ASP A 5 -9.02 -0.96 -43.30
N GLN A 6 -7.96 -0.54 -42.61
CA GLN A 6 -7.42 0.83 -42.51
C GLN A 6 -8.17 1.82 -41.59
N LYS A 7 -7.65 1.95 -40.37
CA LYS A 7 -7.17 3.25 -39.83
C LYS A 7 -6.26 3.02 -38.61
N ALA A 8 -5.03 2.59 -38.90
CA ALA A 8 -3.88 2.92 -38.08
C ALA A 8 -3.40 4.34 -38.46
N LYS A 9 -3.31 5.23 -37.48
CA LYS A 9 -2.66 6.57 -37.41
C LYS A 9 -3.51 7.42 -36.43
N ALA A 10 -3.03 7.95 -35.32
CA ALA A 10 -1.71 8.45 -35.03
C ALA A 10 -1.39 8.22 -33.54
N SER A 11 -0.36 7.41 -33.26
CA SER A 11 0.31 7.42 -31.97
C SER A 11 1.20 8.67 -31.97
N SER A 12 0.68 9.75 -31.39
CA SER A 12 1.40 11.00 -31.26
C SER A 12 2.55 10.77 -30.27
N LYS A 13 3.76 10.60 -30.81
CA LYS A 13 5.01 10.81 -30.08
C LYS A 13 4.99 12.22 -29.50
N ARG A 14 4.45 12.41 -28.30
CA ARG A 14 4.92 13.48 -27.43
C ARG A 14 6.26 13.03 -26.90
N LEU A 15 7.28 13.34 -27.69
CA LEU A 15 8.64 13.48 -27.20
C LEU A 15 8.54 14.35 -25.94
N ILE A 16 8.98 13.81 -24.80
CA ILE A 16 9.24 14.61 -23.62
C ILE A 16 10.25 15.66 -24.08
N GLN A 17 9.78 16.89 -24.31
CA GLN A 17 10.69 18.02 -24.40
C GLN A 17 11.35 18.08 -23.03
N ALA A 18 12.67 17.90 -23.01
CA ALA A 18 13.46 18.32 -21.88
C ALA A 18 13.04 19.75 -21.53
N PRO A 19 12.93 20.12 -20.24
CA PRO A 19 12.61 21.48 -19.86
C PRO A 19 13.60 22.38 -20.61
N GLY A 20 13.06 23.23 -21.48
CA GLY A 20 13.85 24.16 -22.27
C GLY A 20 14.74 24.94 -21.33
N ASP A 21 15.99 25.14 -21.76
CA ASP A 21 16.99 25.92 -21.07
C ASP A 21 16.34 27.21 -20.55
N ALA A 22 15.99 27.20 -19.27
CA ALA A 22 15.60 28.40 -18.58
C ALA A 22 16.88 29.23 -18.55
N GLU A 23 16.95 30.25 -19.41
CA GLU A 23 18.01 31.26 -19.37
C GLU A 23 18.11 31.74 -17.92
N LEU A 24 19.15 31.28 -17.23
CA LEU A 24 19.47 31.76 -15.90
C LEU A 24 19.82 33.24 -16.07
N PRO A 25 19.19 34.13 -15.29
CA PRO A 25 19.51 35.55 -15.38
C PRO A 25 20.99 35.75 -15.08
N ASP A 26 21.67 36.51 -15.95
CA ASP A 26 23.06 36.90 -15.77
C ASP A 26 23.22 37.63 -14.44
N ASP A 27 23.90 36.96 -13.51
CA ASP A 27 24.15 37.40 -12.14
C ASP A 27 25.26 38.46 -12.13
N GLU A 28 24.90 39.69 -12.47
CA GLU A 28 25.64 40.88 -12.08
C GLU A 28 24.85 41.68 -11.04
N GLY A 29 25.12 41.43 -9.76
CA GLY A 29 24.97 42.50 -8.77
C GLY A 29 24.45 42.11 -7.39
N ASP A 30 25.35 42.30 -6.43
CA ASP A 30 25.11 42.71 -5.04
C ASP A 30 24.63 41.62 -4.07
N GLY A 31 25.38 41.49 -2.98
CA GLY A 31 25.25 40.48 -1.94
C GLY A 31 24.05 40.72 -1.02
N GLY A 32 22.86 40.76 -1.59
CA GLY A 32 21.62 40.63 -0.85
C GLY A 32 21.43 39.17 -0.48
N THR A 33 21.39 38.86 0.82
CA THR A 33 20.75 37.64 1.33
C THR A 33 19.26 37.71 1.00
N GLY A 34 18.94 37.53 -0.28
CA GLY A 34 17.59 37.46 -0.80
C GLY A 34 16.87 36.31 -0.11
N ASP A 35 15.56 36.48 0.07
CA ASP A 35 14.68 35.53 0.73
C ASP A 35 14.53 34.23 -0.08
N TRP A 36 15.62 33.45 -0.13
CA TRP A 36 15.72 32.16 -0.80
C TRP A 36 14.71 31.17 -0.21
N GLN A 37 14.47 31.27 1.10
CA GLN A 37 13.44 30.49 1.79
C GLN A 37 12.04 30.81 1.25
N GLY A 38 11.66 32.09 1.17
CA GLY A 38 10.35 32.50 0.64
C GLY A 38 10.13 32.13 -0.82
N THR A 39 11.21 32.14 -1.62
CA THR A 39 11.16 31.77 -3.04
C THR A 39 10.96 30.26 -3.24
N VAL A 40 11.64 29.44 -2.43
CA VAL A 40 11.45 27.98 -2.43
C VAL A 40 10.07 27.60 -1.88
N ASP A 41 9.61 28.25 -0.82
CA ASP A 41 8.30 27.99 -0.21
C ASP A 41 7.15 28.34 -1.17
N GLN A 42 7.26 29.44 -1.93
CA GLN A 42 6.28 29.79 -2.98
C GLN A 42 6.31 28.80 -4.14
N ALA A 43 7.49 28.39 -4.61
CA ALA A 43 7.62 27.40 -5.68
C ALA A 43 7.04 26.03 -5.25
N MET A 44 7.27 25.63 -4.00
CA MET A 44 6.71 24.41 -3.41
C MET A 44 5.20 24.51 -3.25
N ALA A 45 4.66 25.65 -2.77
CA ALA A 45 3.22 25.85 -2.64
C ALA A 45 2.49 25.80 -3.99
N GLY A 46 3.06 26.41 -5.03
CA GLY A 46 2.55 26.33 -6.40
C GLY A 46 2.60 24.90 -6.96
N ALA A 47 3.74 24.22 -6.80
CA ALA A 47 3.88 22.82 -7.21
C ALA A 47 2.91 21.89 -6.47
N TYR A 48 2.67 22.11 -5.18
CA TYR A 48 1.66 21.37 -4.41
C TYR A 48 0.26 21.59 -5.00
N GLN A 49 -0.15 22.83 -5.26
CA GLN A 49 -1.46 23.10 -5.86
C GLN A 49 -1.59 22.42 -7.23
N ASP A 50 -0.59 22.50 -8.09
CA ASP A 50 -0.63 21.91 -9.43
C ASP A 50 -0.61 20.37 -9.39
N ILE A 51 0.17 19.76 -8.50
CA ILE A 51 0.27 18.31 -8.37
C ILE A 51 -1.02 17.70 -7.83
N PHE A 52 -1.66 18.34 -6.85
CA PHE A 52 -2.88 17.80 -6.22
C PHE A 52 -4.17 18.16 -6.95
N GLN A 53 -4.17 19.16 -7.84
CA GLN A 53 -5.35 19.54 -8.62
C GLN A 53 -5.40 18.89 -10.01
N ARG A 54 -4.27 18.40 -10.54
CA ARG A 54 -4.29 17.70 -11.82
C ARG A 54 -4.75 16.24 -11.66
N PRO A 55 -5.39 15.68 -12.70
CA PRO A 55 -5.62 14.24 -12.76
C PRO A 55 -4.30 13.47 -12.63
N LEU A 56 -4.30 12.45 -11.77
CA LEU A 56 -3.17 11.53 -11.65
C LEU A 56 -3.06 10.67 -12.92
N SER A 57 -1.84 10.50 -13.43
CA SER A 57 -1.58 9.47 -14.44
C SER A 57 -1.74 8.08 -13.84
N SER A 58 -1.94 7.06 -14.68
CA SER A 58 -2.01 5.67 -14.23
C SER A 58 -0.71 5.23 -13.56
N GLU A 59 0.44 5.64 -14.09
CA GLU A 59 1.76 5.36 -13.53
C GLU A 59 1.95 5.96 -12.13
N GLU A 60 1.52 7.20 -11.93
CA GLU A 60 1.56 7.87 -10.63
C GLU A 60 0.60 7.23 -9.64
N PHE A 61 -0.59 6.83 -10.09
CA PHE A 61 -1.53 6.09 -9.28
C PHE A 61 -0.91 4.76 -8.81
N TYR A 62 -0.33 3.97 -9.72
CA TYR A 62 0.36 2.72 -9.35
C TYR A 62 1.59 2.95 -8.47
N TYR A 63 2.35 4.02 -8.71
CA TYR A 63 3.48 4.41 -7.87
C TYR A 63 3.02 4.74 -6.45
N LEU A 64 1.98 5.57 -6.29
CA LEU A 64 1.39 5.87 -4.98
C LEU A 64 0.88 4.59 -4.31
N LEU A 65 0.15 3.74 -5.02
CA LEU A 65 -0.28 2.44 -4.49
C LEU A 65 0.89 1.53 -4.09
N SER A 66 2.02 1.59 -4.77
CA SER A 66 3.21 0.82 -4.40
C SER A 66 3.86 1.31 -3.10
N LEU A 67 3.67 2.58 -2.75
CA LEU A 67 4.20 3.19 -1.54
C LEU A 67 3.28 3.05 -0.34
N TYR A 68 1.96 3.02 -0.55
CA TYR A 68 1.00 2.91 0.53
C TYR A 68 0.74 1.44 0.90
N PRO A 69 0.94 1.04 2.16
CA PRO A 69 0.56 -0.28 2.61
C PRO A 69 -0.97 -0.38 2.70
N TYR A 70 -1.58 -1.07 1.73
CA TYR A 70 -2.98 -1.45 1.76
C TYR A 70 -3.16 -2.88 1.25
N ILE A 71 -4.25 -3.52 1.64
CA ILE A 71 -4.62 -4.88 1.23
C ILE A 71 -6.13 -5.03 1.29
N THR A 72 -6.70 -5.69 0.30
CA THR A 72 -8.12 -6.06 0.23
C THR A 72 -8.21 -7.56 0.02
N ILE A 73 -8.91 -8.23 0.93
CA ILE A 73 -9.28 -9.62 0.83
C ILE A 73 -10.80 -9.76 0.76
N ALA A 74 -11.28 -10.86 0.20
CA ALA A 74 -12.70 -11.18 0.16
C ALA A 74 -12.95 -12.66 0.44
N ASP A 75 -14.21 -13.00 0.68
CA ASP A 75 -14.69 -14.36 0.60
C ASP A 75 -14.64 -14.83 -0.86
N HIS A 76 -13.87 -15.88 -1.15
CA HIS A 76 -13.79 -16.41 -2.51
C HIS A 76 -15.15 -16.91 -3.03
N ALA A 77 -16.02 -17.41 -2.14
CA ALA A 77 -17.36 -17.85 -2.53
C ALA A 77 -18.26 -16.67 -2.94
N ASN A 78 -17.94 -15.45 -2.50
CA ASN A 78 -18.73 -14.26 -2.75
C ASN A 78 -17.86 -13.00 -2.77
N ALA A 79 -17.03 -12.80 -3.79
CA ALA A 79 -16.09 -11.67 -3.85
C ALA A 79 -16.74 -10.28 -4.12
N PHE A 80 -18.05 -10.11 -3.89
CA PHE A 80 -18.80 -8.90 -4.25
C PHE A 80 -18.93 -7.90 -3.10
N ILE A 81 -18.42 -6.68 -3.27
CA ILE A 81 -18.60 -5.59 -2.30
C ILE A 81 -19.97 -4.92 -2.54
N GLY A 82 -20.91 -5.08 -1.61
CA GLY A 82 -22.18 -4.35 -1.62
C GLY A 82 -21.95 -2.84 -1.60
N GLN A 83 -22.35 -2.14 -2.67
CA GLN A 83 -22.09 -0.70 -2.84
C GLN A 83 -22.94 0.19 -1.91
N GLU A 84 -24.01 -0.35 -1.32
CA GLU A 84 -25.00 0.43 -0.57
C GLU A 84 -24.76 0.45 0.94
N GLU A 85 -23.91 -0.43 1.48
CA GLU A 85 -23.63 -0.50 2.91
C GLU A 85 -22.31 0.19 3.28
N MET A 86 -22.37 1.12 4.24
CA MET A 86 -21.18 1.70 4.81
C MET A 86 -20.37 0.61 5.55
N PRO A 87 -19.05 0.47 5.28
CA PRO A 87 -18.25 -0.55 5.93
C PRO A 87 -18.17 -0.32 7.43
N LYS A 88 -18.15 -1.42 8.20
CA LYS A 88 -17.82 -1.36 9.62
C LYS A 88 -16.34 -1.02 9.75
N ARG A 89 -16.04 0.19 10.25
CA ARG A 89 -14.68 0.60 10.57
C ARG A 89 -14.25 0.02 11.91
N MET A 90 -13.14 -0.71 11.91
CA MET A 90 -12.44 -1.23 13.07
C MET A 90 -11.02 -0.69 13.11
N LYS A 91 -10.44 -0.58 14.31
CA LYS A 91 -9.02 -0.28 14.49
C LYS A 91 -8.31 -1.52 15.01
N THR A 92 -7.21 -1.89 14.39
CA THR A 92 -6.30 -2.94 14.89
C THR A 92 -5.57 -2.45 16.14
N LYS A 93 -4.93 -3.37 16.89
CA LYS A 93 -4.18 -3.03 18.11
C LYS A 93 -3.02 -2.07 17.83
N ASN A 94 -2.45 -2.12 16.63
CA ASN A 94 -1.37 -1.23 16.21
C ASN A 94 -1.85 0.04 15.48
N GLY A 95 -3.16 0.31 15.48
CA GLY A 95 -3.74 1.57 15.02
C GLY A 95 -4.07 1.65 13.53
N TRP A 96 -3.96 0.54 12.78
CA TRP A 96 -4.39 0.49 11.39
C TRP A 96 -5.91 0.48 11.29
N ASN A 97 -6.42 0.99 10.17
CA ASN A 97 -7.84 0.95 9.90
C ASN A 97 -8.17 -0.32 9.13
N MET A 98 -9.15 -1.06 9.63
CA MET A 98 -9.77 -2.20 8.97
C MET A 98 -11.21 -1.86 8.64
N PHE A 99 -11.55 -1.87 7.36
CA PHE A 99 -12.89 -1.62 6.85
C PHE A 99 -13.51 -2.95 6.46
N VAL A 100 -14.49 -3.38 7.25
CA VAL A 100 -15.16 -4.66 7.08
C VAL A 100 -16.47 -4.42 6.34
N TYR A 101 -16.53 -4.90 5.10
CA TYR A 101 -17.75 -5.06 4.32
C TYR A 101 -18.37 -6.43 4.64
N GLU A 102 -19.51 -6.75 4.02
CA GLU A 102 -20.14 -8.07 4.18
C GLU A 102 -19.17 -9.20 3.79
N SER A 103 -18.64 -9.12 2.58
CA SER A 103 -17.82 -10.16 1.94
C SER A 103 -16.37 -9.75 1.67
N ALA A 104 -15.98 -8.53 2.04
CA ALA A 104 -14.64 -8.02 1.82
C ALA A 104 -14.10 -7.31 3.06
N ILE A 105 -12.78 -7.34 3.23
CA ILE A 105 -12.09 -6.58 4.26
C ILE A 105 -10.93 -5.84 3.60
N CYS A 106 -10.89 -4.54 3.84
CA CYS A 106 -9.79 -3.68 3.41
C CYS A 106 -9.01 -3.21 4.63
N ILE A 107 -7.69 -3.39 4.61
CA ILE A 107 -6.77 -2.79 5.58
C ILE A 107 -5.91 -1.76 4.89
N GLY A 108 -5.73 -0.62 5.56
CA GLY A 108 -4.84 0.42 5.12
C GLY A 108 -4.36 1.28 6.29
N THR A 109 -3.16 1.83 6.11
CA THR A 109 -2.65 2.89 6.99
C THR A 109 -3.15 4.25 6.49
N ASN A 110 -3.64 5.08 7.41
CA ASN A 110 -3.68 6.51 7.14
C ASN A 110 -2.25 7.04 7.30
N TYR A 111 -1.46 7.08 6.23
CA TYR A 111 -0.05 7.50 6.32
C TYR A 111 0.09 8.89 6.98
N PHE A 112 -0.83 9.81 6.67
CA PHE A 112 -0.89 11.15 7.27
C PHE A 112 -1.29 11.14 8.75
N GLU A 113 -2.20 10.26 9.18
CA GLU A 113 -2.45 10.08 10.61
C GLU A 113 -1.26 9.38 11.25
N SER A 114 -0.59 8.42 10.62
CA SER A 114 0.51 7.68 11.24
C SER A 114 1.68 8.55 11.65
N GLN A 115 2.02 9.60 10.88
CA GLN A 115 3.08 10.55 11.25
C GLN A 115 2.62 11.49 12.38
N ARG A 116 1.41 12.03 12.29
CA ARG A 116 0.85 12.94 13.30
C ARG A 116 0.52 12.22 14.62
N PHE A 117 0.06 10.98 14.53
CA PHE A 117 -0.30 10.09 15.64
C PHE A 117 0.95 9.45 16.26
N GLN A 118 2.04 9.24 15.51
CA GLN A 118 3.35 8.92 16.11
C GLN A 118 3.90 10.10 16.92
N GLN A 119 3.69 11.34 16.47
CA GLN A 119 4.10 12.54 17.20
C GLN A 119 3.19 12.86 18.41
N GLU A 120 1.88 12.65 18.30
CA GLU A 120 0.91 13.09 19.32
C GLU A 120 0.52 12.00 20.34
N ASN A 121 0.65 10.69 20.04
CA ASN A 121 0.05 9.64 20.88
C ASN A 121 1.00 8.59 21.47
N ASN A 122 2.33 8.76 21.43
CA ASN A 122 3.27 7.75 22.01
C ASN A 122 2.91 6.31 21.58
N LEU A 123 2.52 6.12 20.31
CA LEU A 123 2.04 4.81 19.86
C LEU A 123 3.16 3.77 19.97
N LYS A 124 2.90 2.76 20.79
CA LYS A 124 3.73 1.57 21.04
C LYS A 124 3.72 0.57 19.87
N GLY A 125 3.66 1.04 18.64
CA GLY A 125 3.86 0.19 17.46
C GLY A 125 5.35 -0.12 17.31
N LEU A 126 5.89 -1.01 18.15
CA LEU A 126 7.30 -1.39 18.15
C LEU A 126 7.66 -2.12 16.84
N GLY A 127 8.11 -1.39 15.81
CA GLY A 127 8.74 -1.96 14.63
C GLY A 127 8.59 -1.15 13.33
N THR A 128 9.16 -1.68 12.25
CA THR A 128 9.06 -1.12 10.90
C THR A 128 7.61 -1.17 10.38
N LEU A 129 7.28 -0.36 9.37
CA LEU A 129 5.96 -0.41 8.70
C LEU A 129 5.58 -1.83 8.24
N SER A 130 6.57 -2.64 7.82
CA SER A 130 6.36 -4.03 7.45
C SER A 130 5.90 -4.91 8.62
N LYS A 131 6.43 -4.69 9.83
CA LYS A 131 5.98 -5.41 11.03
C LYS A 131 4.56 -5.00 11.41
N GLN A 132 4.27 -3.70 11.39
CA GLN A 132 2.91 -3.23 11.67
C GLN A 132 1.91 -3.77 10.63
N GLY A 133 2.30 -3.83 9.35
CA GLY A 133 1.49 -4.47 8.32
C GLY A 133 1.25 -5.95 8.58
N LEU A 134 2.28 -6.69 9.03
CA LEU A 134 2.13 -8.09 9.42
C LEU A 134 1.17 -8.26 10.61
N ASP A 135 1.34 -7.48 11.69
CA ASP A 135 0.47 -7.54 12.87
C ASP A 135 -1.00 -7.25 12.48
N ALA A 136 -1.23 -6.27 11.60
CA ALA A 136 -2.55 -5.95 11.09
C ALA A 136 -3.14 -7.08 10.23
N ILE A 137 -2.32 -7.76 9.42
CA ILE A 137 -2.75 -8.93 8.64
C ILE A 137 -3.11 -10.11 9.55
N ILE A 138 -2.36 -10.33 10.63
CA ILE A 138 -2.68 -11.38 11.62
C ILE A 138 -4.06 -11.09 12.22
N GLU A 139 -4.29 -9.87 12.70
CA GLU A 139 -5.59 -9.47 13.24
C GLU A 139 -6.73 -9.59 12.21
N MET A 140 -6.45 -9.30 10.94
CA MET A 140 -7.41 -9.48 9.84
C MET A 140 -7.82 -10.94 9.65
N ILE A 141 -6.84 -11.84 9.57
CA ILE A 141 -7.08 -13.26 9.34
C ILE A 141 -7.77 -13.88 10.56
N ASP A 142 -7.37 -13.50 11.77
CA ASP A 142 -8.04 -13.94 13.00
C ASP A 142 -9.50 -13.47 13.03
N TYR A 143 -9.76 -12.22 12.63
CA TYR A 143 -11.13 -11.70 12.52
C TYR A 143 -11.97 -12.49 11.51
N VAL A 144 -11.42 -12.79 10.32
CA VAL A 144 -12.11 -13.61 9.31
C VAL A 144 -12.48 -14.99 9.89
N ARG A 145 -11.53 -15.64 10.56
CA ARG A 145 -11.72 -16.99 11.11
C ARG A 145 -12.68 -17.03 12.29
N ALA A 146 -12.70 -15.99 13.12
CA ALA A 146 -13.56 -15.94 14.30
C ALA A 146 -14.98 -15.48 13.99
N GLU A 147 -15.14 -14.52 13.07
CA GLU A 147 -16.39 -13.75 12.92
C GLU A 147 -17.07 -13.94 11.56
N LYS A 148 -16.31 -14.30 10.51
CA LYS A 148 -16.84 -14.37 9.14
C LYS A 148 -17.02 -15.80 8.62
N ASN A 149 -16.27 -16.77 9.17
CA ASN A 149 -16.29 -18.17 8.74
C ASN A 149 -16.09 -18.34 7.22
N TRP A 150 -15.26 -17.52 6.59
CA TRP A 150 -14.91 -17.71 5.19
C TRP A 150 -14.11 -19.00 5.02
N GLU A 151 -14.57 -19.87 4.13
CA GLU A 151 -13.87 -21.14 3.83
C GLU A 151 -12.58 -20.90 3.05
N THR A 152 -12.57 -19.90 2.18
CA THR A 152 -11.41 -19.54 1.35
C THR A 152 -11.30 -18.02 1.23
N ILE A 153 -10.10 -17.51 1.47
CA ILE A 153 -9.78 -16.09 1.34
C ILE A 153 -9.26 -15.81 -0.07
N GLU A 154 -9.83 -14.83 -0.76
CA GLU A 154 -9.30 -14.32 -2.03
C GLU A 154 -8.59 -12.99 -1.82
N ILE A 155 -7.33 -12.89 -2.29
CA ILE A 155 -6.59 -11.64 -2.34
C ILE A 155 -7.03 -10.88 -3.60
N ILE A 156 -7.75 -9.78 -3.42
CA ILE A 156 -8.30 -9.00 -4.54
C ILE A 156 -7.29 -7.99 -5.05
N PHE A 157 -6.72 -7.21 -4.13
CA PHE A 157 -5.82 -6.10 -4.48
C PHE A 157 -4.98 -5.70 -3.28
N GLY A 158 -3.81 -5.12 -3.49
CA GLY A 158 -2.93 -4.75 -2.37
C GLY A 158 -1.53 -4.34 -2.78
N ASN A 159 -0.79 -3.81 -1.82
CA ASN A 159 0.66 -3.75 -1.91
C ASN A 159 1.24 -5.18 -1.96
N TYR A 160 2.19 -5.46 -2.86
CA TYR A 160 2.79 -6.79 -3.01
C TYR A 160 3.30 -7.37 -1.69
N THR A 161 3.92 -6.55 -0.84
CA THR A 161 4.42 -6.99 0.47
C THR A 161 3.28 -7.50 1.35
N LEU A 162 2.15 -6.80 1.36
CA LEU A 162 1.00 -7.21 2.16
C LEU A 162 0.26 -8.41 1.53
N GLN A 163 0.12 -8.47 0.21
CA GLN A 163 -0.44 -9.65 -0.48
C GLN A 163 0.36 -10.90 -0.14
N ARG A 164 1.69 -10.83 -0.23
CA ARG A 164 2.60 -11.92 0.16
C ARG A 164 2.41 -12.31 1.62
N LEU A 165 2.32 -11.33 2.53
CA LEU A 165 2.15 -11.62 3.96
C LEU A 165 0.78 -12.27 4.24
N VAL A 166 -0.30 -11.87 3.56
CA VAL A 166 -1.60 -12.55 3.65
C VAL A 166 -1.46 -14.01 3.20
N TRP A 167 -0.86 -14.25 2.04
CA TRP A 167 -0.65 -15.61 1.53
C TRP A 167 0.17 -16.47 2.49
N ILE A 168 1.29 -15.95 3.00
CA ILE A 168 2.13 -16.64 3.99
C ILE A 168 1.31 -16.97 5.25
N MET A 169 0.62 -15.98 5.81
CA MET A 169 -0.10 -16.16 7.06
C MET A 169 -1.24 -17.17 6.92
N CYS A 170 -2.03 -17.08 5.84
CA CYS A 170 -3.07 -18.06 5.53
C CYS A 170 -2.49 -19.48 5.40
N THR A 171 -1.36 -19.63 4.70
CA THR A 171 -0.68 -20.93 4.57
C THR A 171 -0.18 -21.45 5.92
N LEU A 172 0.32 -20.58 6.79
CA LEU A 172 0.78 -20.96 8.13
C LEU A 172 -0.37 -21.29 9.09
N THR A 173 -1.58 -20.81 8.83
CA THR A 173 -2.78 -21.05 9.64
C THR A 173 -3.75 -22.05 9.02
N ASP A 174 -3.30 -22.80 8.00
CA ASP A 174 -4.12 -23.78 7.25
C ASP A 174 -5.44 -23.17 6.74
N THR A 175 -5.42 -21.89 6.38
CA THR A 175 -6.55 -21.16 5.80
C THR A 175 -6.39 -21.14 4.28
N PRO A 176 -7.31 -21.73 3.50
CA PRO A 176 -7.22 -21.70 2.04
C PRO A 176 -7.19 -20.26 1.51
N VAL A 177 -6.28 -19.98 0.58
CA VAL A 177 -6.08 -18.65 0.01
C VAL A 177 -5.84 -18.72 -1.50
N VAL A 178 -6.45 -17.79 -2.26
CA VAL A 178 -6.31 -17.64 -3.71
C VAL A 178 -6.05 -16.17 -4.08
N GLY A 179 -5.81 -15.88 -5.36
CA GLY A 179 -5.58 -14.51 -5.85
C GLY A 179 -4.14 -13.99 -5.71
N PHE A 180 -3.20 -14.84 -5.27
CA PHE A 180 -1.78 -14.54 -5.24
C PHE A 180 -0.98 -15.70 -5.82
N ASP A 181 -0.11 -15.42 -6.79
CA ASP A 181 0.78 -16.39 -7.42
C ASP A 181 2.19 -16.28 -6.80
N PRO A 182 2.55 -17.16 -5.85
CA PRO A 182 3.79 -17.03 -5.10
C PRO A 182 5.01 -17.33 -5.96
N ARG A 183 6.05 -16.50 -5.82
CA ARG A 183 7.36 -16.70 -6.44
C ARG A 183 8.25 -17.58 -5.55
N ILE A 184 9.38 -18.01 -6.11
CA ILE A 184 10.39 -18.79 -5.37
C ILE A 184 10.86 -18.02 -4.12
N GLU A 185 11.03 -16.71 -4.22
CA GLU A 185 11.43 -15.84 -3.12
C GLU A 185 10.38 -15.83 -2.00
N ASP A 186 9.09 -15.87 -2.33
CA ASP A 186 8.02 -15.85 -1.36
C ASP A 186 7.97 -17.18 -0.58
N GLU A 187 8.21 -18.31 -1.24
CA GLU A 187 8.36 -19.62 -0.60
C GLU A 187 9.56 -19.67 0.35
N VAL A 188 10.68 -19.03 0.00
CA VAL A 188 11.84 -18.93 0.90
C VAL A 188 11.47 -18.18 2.17
N VAL A 189 10.80 -17.03 2.04
CA VAL A 189 10.33 -16.23 3.19
C VAL A 189 9.33 -17.02 4.02
N ARG A 190 8.37 -17.71 3.40
CA ARG A 190 7.40 -18.58 4.10
C ARG A 190 8.10 -19.63 4.94
N ARG A 191 9.05 -20.37 4.37
CA ARG A 191 9.82 -21.42 5.08
C ARG A 191 10.66 -20.84 6.22
N TRP A 192 11.22 -19.65 6.04
CA TRP A 192 11.92 -18.93 7.10
C TRP A 192 11.00 -18.61 8.27
N LEU A 193 9.83 -18.02 8.00
CA LEU A 193 8.84 -17.70 9.04
C LEU A 193 8.30 -18.97 9.73
N GLU A 194 8.09 -20.05 8.98
CA GLU A 194 7.70 -21.35 9.54
C GLU A 194 8.74 -21.89 10.53
N LYS A 195 10.02 -21.82 10.17
CA LYS A 195 11.13 -22.21 11.04
C LYS A 195 11.26 -21.31 12.26
N ILE A 196 11.08 -20.00 12.10
CA ILE A 196 11.06 -19.03 13.21
C ILE A 196 9.96 -19.38 14.21
N ARG A 197 8.74 -19.63 13.71
CA ARG A 197 7.59 -20.05 14.54
C ARG A 197 7.86 -21.36 15.29
N LYS A 198 8.56 -22.30 14.65
CA LYS A 198 9.02 -23.56 15.26
C LYS A 198 10.27 -23.40 16.15
N ARG A 199 10.78 -22.17 16.34
CA ARG A 199 12.01 -21.85 17.09
C ARG A 199 13.27 -22.57 16.58
N LEU A 200 13.33 -22.82 15.26
CA LEU A 200 14.43 -23.56 14.60
C LEU A 200 15.52 -22.66 14.02
N LEU A 201 15.30 -21.33 13.94
CA LEU A 201 16.20 -20.39 13.26
C LEU A 201 16.78 -19.29 14.15
N TYR A 202 16.35 -19.18 15.41
CA TYR A 202 16.90 -18.23 16.40
C TYR A 202 16.92 -18.87 17.80
N PRO A 203 17.84 -18.48 18.70
CA PRO A 203 17.79 -18.91 20.09
C PRO A 203 16.43 -18.54 20.70
N PRO A 204 15.85 -19.40 21.55
CA PRO A 204 14.47 -19.30 22.04
C PRO A 204 14.16 -18.04 22.88
N GLU A 205 15.15 -17.16 23.09
CA GLU A 205 15.09 -15.97 23.94
C GLU A 205 14.64 -14.68 23.24
N PHE A 206 14.47 -14.67 21.91
CA PHE A 206 13.83 -13.54 21.23
C PHE A 206 12.31 -13.74 21.19
N PRO A 207 11.50 -12.99 21.97
CA PRO A 207 10.07 -13.13 21.93
C PRO A 207 9.57 -12.37 20.70
N ILE A 208 9.51 -13.06 19.56
CA ILE A 208 8.54 -12.67 18.54
C ILE A 208 7.20 -13.16 19.08
N GLY A 209 6.48 -12.27 19.75
CA GLY A 209 5.10 -12.50 20.17
C GLY A 209 4.23 -12.57 18.92
N ILE A 210 4.10 -13.77 18.36
CA ILE A 210 3.06 -14.15 17.40
C ILE A 210 1.97 -14.84 18.21
#